data_AF-A0A435G8C5-F1
#
_entry.id   AF-A0A435G8C5-F1
#
_cell.length_a   1.000
_cell.length_b   1.000
_cell.length_c   1.000
_cell.angle_alpha   90.00
_cell.angle_beta   90.00
_cell.angle_gamma   90.00
#
_symmetry.space_group_name_H-M   'P 1'
#
loop_
_entity.id
_entity.type
_entity.pdbx_description
1 polymer ?
#
loop_
_entity_poly.entity_id
_entity_poly.type
_entity_poly.pdbx_seq_one_letter_code
_entity_poly.pdbx_strand_id
1 'polypeptide(L)'
;MPKTPEPEVVSITASDVLSLKIDGAATVKIIFACLIIPDTSAAEDTLVRSTAAVWEVVVDSLTRKWDAHALSSRQWEELVAGAFKRDGFDEVILTPASHDYGLDVIATKHTLGTVKIIGSVKAYKEGLLVDYDAIARLALAILSENDVSKGYVLTTSDFPPLVAQDRYIGPLLSQKRLELINGDQLRTWLQKVKANP
;
A
#
# COMPACT_ATOMS: atom_id res chain seq x y z
N MET A 1 37.63 30.89 -13.03
CA MET A 1 36.25 30.39 -13.18
C MET A 1 36.16 29.05 -12.46
N PRO A 2 35.33 28.92 -11.42
CA PRO A 2 35.16 27.65 -10.72
C PRO A 2 34.39 26.66 -11.62
N LYS A 3 34.89 25.42 -11.72
CA LYS A 3 34.20 24.32 -12.41
C LYS A 3 32.93 24.00 -11.63
N THR A 4 31.79 24.02 -12.32
CA THR A 4 30.52 23.48 -11.84
C THR A 4 30.73 21.99 -11.52
N PRO A 5 30.33 21.49 -10.35
CA PRO A 5 30.41 20.05 -10.08
C PRO A 5 29.41 19.34 -10.99
N GLU A 6 29.86 18.31 -11.70
CA GLU A 6 28.99 17.39 -12.42
C GLU A 6 28.04 16.73 -11.41
N PRO A 7 26.74 16.60 -11.73
CA PRO A 7 25.81 15.95 -10.83
C PRO A 7 26.21 14.49 -10.66
N GLU A 8 26.42 14.09 -9.41
CA GLU A 8 26.66 12.72 -9.01
C GLU A 8 25.44 11.88 -9.41
N VAL A 9 25.59 11.06 -10.44
CA VAL A 9 24.53 10.16 -10.91
C VAL A 9 24.46 9.00 -9.93
N VAL A 10 23.51 9.09 -9.00
CA VAL A 10 23.14 7.97 -8.14
C VAL A 10 22.45 6.92 -9.00
N SER A 11 23.18 5.84 -9.32
CA SER A 11 22.65 4.68 -10.02
C SER A 11 21.81 3.84 -9.07
N ILE A 12 20.51 3.78 -9.31
CA ILE A 12 19.60 2.87 -8.60
C ILE A 12 19.19 1.77 -9.57
N THR A 13 19.65 0.55 -9.31
CA THR A 13 19.17 -0.66 -9.98
C THR A 13 18.36 -1.49 -9.00
N ALA A 14 17.09 -1.75 -9.30
CA ALA A 14 16.37 -2.93 -8.85
C ALA A 14 15.25 -3.25 -9.85
N SER A 15 15.26 -4.50 -10.29
CA SER A 15 14.52 -5.03 -11.43
C SER A 15 13.11 -5.43 -11.04
N ASP A 16 12.09 -4.74 -11.55
CA ASP A 16 10.74 -5.29 -11.72
C ASP A 16 10.14 -4.69 -13.00
N VAL A 17 10.00 -5.52 -14.02
CA VAL A 17 9.67 -5.10 -15.40
C VAL A 17 8.26 -5.54 -15.73
N LEU A 18 7.33 -4.60 -15.75
CA LEU A 18 6.04 -4.81 -16.39
C LEU A 18 6.20 -4.62 -17.91
N SER A 19 5.92 -5.65 -18.69
CA SER A 19 6.02 -5.58 -20.16
C SER A 19 4.73 -5.00 -20.73
N LEU A 20 4.80 -3.76 -21.23
CA LEU A 20 3.72 -3.12 -21.96
C LEU A 20 3.90 -3.43 -23.46
N LYS A 21 2.92 -4.13 -24.05
CA LYS A 21 2.84 -4.27 -25.51
C LYS A 21 2.09 -3.07 -26.06
N ILE A 22 2.76 -2.30 -26.92
CA ILE A 22 2.13 -1.26 -27.74
C ILE A 22 1.89 -1.89 -29.12
N ASP A 23 0.65 -1.84 -29.60
CA ASP A 23 0.29 -2.42 -30.90
C ASP A 23 1.18 -1.87 -32.01
N GLY A 24 1.93 -2.77 -32.66
CA GLY A 24 2.74 -2.48 -33.84
C GLY A 24 4.23 -2.17 -33.61
N ALA A 25 4.75 -2.16 -32.38
CA ALA A 25 6.19 -1.92 -32.14
C ALA A 25 6.76 -2.79 -31.02
N ALA A 26 8.08 -3.01 -31.06
CA ALA A 26 8.87 -3.86 -30.17
C ALA A 26 8.45 -3.78 -28.70
N THR A 27 8.52 -4.91 -27.98
CA THR A 27 8.26 -4.99 -26.54
C THR A 27 9.09 -3.94 -25.80
N VAL A 28 8.44 -2.90 -25.27
CA VAL A 28 9.08 -1.86 -24.46
C VAL A 28 9.08 -2.34 -23.01
N LYS A 29 10.27 -2.50 -22.45
CA LYS A 29 10.44 -2.73 -21.01
C LYS A 29 10.49 -1.37 -20.32
N ILE A 30 9.42 -1.02 -19.60
CA ILE A 30 9.38 0.19 -18.80
C ILE A 30 9.77 -0.21 -17.37
N ILE A 31 10.86 0.37 -16.89
CA ILE A 31 11.28 0.28 -15.48
C ILE A 31 10.77 1.55 -14.82
N PHE A 32 9.94 1.42 -13.80
CA PHE A 32 9.48 2.54 -12.98
C PHE A 32 10.08 2.39 -11.58
N ALA A 33 10.55 3.51 -11.03
CA ALA A 33 11.11 3.54 -9.69
C ALA A 33 10.02 3.61 -8.60
N CYS A 34 8.80 4.07 -8.95
CA CYS A 34 7.73 4.33 -7.99
C CYS A 34 6.35 4.25 -8.66
N LEU A 35 5.32 3.84 -7.91
CA LEU A 35 3.91 3.78 -8.33
C LEU A 35 3.08 5.02 -7.93
N ILE A 36 3.64 5.87 -7.08
CA ILE A 36 3.04 7.11 -6.58
C ILE A 36 3.88 8.32 -7.01
N ILE A 37 3.27 9.50 -6.97
CA ILE A 37 3.97 10.78 -7.11
C ILE A 37 4.04 11.41 -5.71
N PRO A 38 5.24 11.59 -5.13
CA PRO A 38 5.37 12.20 -3.82
C PRO A 38 5.09 13.72 -3.88
N ASP A 39 4.41 14.27 -2.89
CA ASP A 39 4.48 15.70 -2.55
C ASP A 39 5.71 15.86 -1.64
N THR A 40 6.59 16.82 -1.93
CA THR A 40 7.95 16.93 -1.35
C THR A 40 8.07 16.52 0.12
N SER A 41 9.00 15.58 0.38
CA SER A 41 9.25 14.84 1.63
C SER A 41 9.54 15.72 2.86
N ALA A 42 8.87 15.44 3.98
CA ALA A 42 9.49 15.56 5.30
C ALA A 42 10.38 14.31 5.53
N ALA A 43 11.30 14.38 6.49
CA ALA A 43 12.53 13.58 6.53
C ALA A 43 12.39 12.04 6.62
N GLU A 44 11.19 11.47 6.78
CA GLU A 44 11.00 10.02 6.95
C GLU A 44 9.71 9.51 6.26
N ASP A 45 8.61 10.27 6.31
CA ASP A 45 7.32 9.93 5.71
C ASP A 45 7.12 10.50 4.29
N THR A 46 6.43 9.75 3.42
CA THR A 46 6.13 10.17 2.04
C THR A 46 4.65 10.50 1.85
N LEU A 47 4.33 11.78 1.63
CA LEU A 47 2.98 12.20 1.27
C LEU A 47 2.67 11.85 -0.20
N VAL A 48 1.60 11.10 -0.45
CA VAL A 48 1.13 10.70 -1.78
C VAL A 48 0.29 11.82 -2.38
N ARG A 49 0.88 12.57 -3.32
CA ARG A 49 0.18 13.62 -4.08
C ARG A 49 -0.83 13.04 -5.05
N SER A 50 -0.42 12.01 -5.80
CA SER A 50 -1.22 11.38 -6.85
C SER A 50 -0.68 9.99 -7.18
N THR A 51 -1.45 9.21 -7.95
CA THR A 51 -0.95 7.96 -8.56
C THR A 51 -0.21 8.25 -9.85
N ALA A 52 0.90 7.56 -10.10
CA ALA A 52 1.56 7.63 -11.40
C ALA A 52 0.65 7.04 -12.50
N ALA A 53 0.82 7.47 -13.75
CA ALA A 53 0.09 6.90 -14.89
C ALA A 53 0.29 5.37 -15.03
N VAL A 54 1.41 4.86 -14.52
CA VAL A 54 1.76 3.44 -14.52
C VAL A 54 0.94 2.63 -13.52
N TRP A 55 0.34 3.26 -12.50
CA TRP A 55 -0.40 2.58 -11.43
C TRP A 55 -1.56 1.73 -11.98
N GLU A 56 -2.37 2.28 -12.89
CA GLU A 56 -3.51 1.56 -13.47
C GLU A 56 -3.06 0.34 -14.28
N VAL A 57 -1.96 0.48 -15.01
CA VAL A 57 -1.39 -0.61 -15.82
C VAL A 57 -0.89 -1.74 -14.93
N VAL A 58 -0.29 -1.40 -13.79
CA VAL A 58 0.18 -2.39 -12.80
C VAL A 58 -0.98 -3.11 -12.15
N VAL A 59 -2.05 -2.41 -11.75
CA VAL A 59 -3.28 -3.04 -11.25
C VAL A 59 -3.92 -3.95 -12.31
N ASP A 60 -3.95 -3.53 -13.58
CA ASP A 60 -4.47 -4.37 -14.67
C ASP A 60 -3.66 -5.65 -14.84
N SER A 61 -2.34 -5.55 -14.79
CA SER A 61 -1.46 -6.73 -14.89
C SER A 61 -1.66 -7.69 -13.71
N LEU A 62 -1.66 -7.15 -12.48
CA LEU A 62 -1.82 -7.93 -11.24
C LEU A 62 -3.21 -8.57 -11.14
N THR A 63 -4.25 -7.87 -11.60
CA THR A 63 -5.61 -8.41 -11.52
C THR A 63 -5.88 -9.48 -12.58
N ARG A 64 -5.09 -9.56 -13.65
CA ARG A 64 -5.12 -10.67 -14.63
C ARG A 64 -4.39 -11.90 -14.11
N LYS A 65 -3.24 -11.70 -13.46
CA LYS A 65 -2.46 -12.75 -12.80
C LYS A 65 -2.09 -12.25 -11.40
N TRP A 66 -2.81 -12.75 -10.39
CA TRP A 66 -2.65 -12.32 -8.99
C TRP A 66 -1.30 -12.77 -8.43
N ASP A 67 -0.29 -11.94 -8.67
CA ASP A 67 1.11 -12.23 -8.38
C ASP A 67 1.77 -10.99 -7.78
N ALA A 68 1.46 -10.72 -6.52
CA ALA A 68 2.02 -9.59 -5.78
C ALA A 68 3.54 -9.70 -5.59
N HIS A 69 4.10 -10.90 -5.70
CA HIS A 69 5.54 -11.14 -5.58
C HIS A 69 6.34 -10.71 -6.82
N ALA A 70 5.66 -10.29 -7.88
CA ALA A 70 6.28 -9.58 -9.00
C ALA A 70 6.60 -8.11 -8.67
N LEU A 71 6.22 -7.63 -7.48
CA LEU A 71 6.58 -6.34 -6.93
C LEU A 71 7.39 -6.54 -5.65
N SER A 72 8.36 -5.66 -5.42
CA SER A 72 8.97 -5.53 -4.08
C SER A 72 7.93 -5.14 -3.03
N SER A 73 8.20 -5.45 -1.74
CA SER A 73 7.32 -5.06 -0.64
C SER A 73 6.99 -3.57 -0.64
N ARG A 74 7.99 -2.72 -0.93
CA ARG A 74 7.78 -1.27 -1.00
C ARG A 74 6.85 -0.87 -2.14
N GLN A 75 7.05 -1.42 -3.34
CA GLN A 75 6.14 -1.17 -4.46
C GLN A 75 4.73 -1.68 -4.15
N TRP A 76 4.60 -2.76 -3.39
CA TRP A 76 3.29 -3.24 -2.94
C TRP A 76 2.60 -2.25 -1.99
N GLU A 77 3.34 -1.68 -1.03
CA GLU A 77 2.84 -0.62 -0.16
C GLU A 77 2.44 0.62 -0.96
N GLU A 78 3.28 1.06 -1.91
CA GLU A 78 2.98 2.19 -2.82
C GLU A 78 1.71 1.94 -3.64
N LEU A 79 1.51 0.70 -4.13
CA LEU A 79 0.30 0.33 -4.87
C LEU A 79 -0.94 0.54 -4.00
N VAL A 80 -0.91 0.06 -2.75
CA VAL A 80 -2.02 0.19 -1.80
C VAL A 80 -2.22 1.65 -1.37
N ALA A 81 -1.15 2.40 -1.12
CA ALA A 81 -1.26 3.84 -0.85
C ALA A 81 -1.90 4.60 -2.02
N GLY A 82 -1.50 4.28 -3.25
CA GLY A 82 -2.14 4.79 -4.45
C GLY A 82 -3.62 4.42 -4.56
N ALA A 83 -4.00 3.22 -4.12
CA ALA A 83 -5.41 2.80 -4.06
C ALA A 83 -6.21 3.67 -3.08
N PHE A 84 -5.70 3.92 -1.86
CA PHE A 84 -6.36 4.85 -0.93
C PHE A 84 -6.51 6.24 -1.54
N LYS A 85 -5.48 6.75 -2.23
CA LYS A 85 -5.57 8.05 -2.88
C LYS A 85 -6.70 8.11 -3.91
N ARG A 86 -6.82 7.07 -4.73
CA ARG A 86 -7.89 6.95 -5.74
C ARG A 86 -9.27 6.66 -5.15
N ASP A 87 -9.35 6.04 -3.99
CA ASP A 87 -10.63 5.85 -3.26
C ASP A 87 -11.13 7.18 -2.61
N GLY A 88 -10.48 8.30 -2.95
CA GLY A 88 -10.88 9.65 -2.59
C GLY A 88 -10.50 10.02 -1.17
N PHE A 89 -9.34 9.56 -0.69
CA PHE A 89 -8.71 10.11 0.51
C PHE A 89 -7.93 11.38 0.16
N ASP A 90 -8.09 12.40 0.99
CA ASP A 90 -7.52 13.72 0.76
C ASP A 90 -6.01 13.69 0.99
N GLU A 91 -5.58 13.04 2.07
CA GLU A 91 -4.19 12.88 2.47
C GLU A 91 -3.88 11.37 2.58
N VAL A 92 -2.81 10.92 1.94
CA VAL A 92 -2.32 9.55 2.10
C VAL A 92 -0.82 9.63 2.31
N ILE A 93 -0.34 9.09 3.42
CA ILE A 93 1.06 9.03 3.81
C ILE A 93 1.50 7.57 3.72
N LEU A 94 2.58 7.35 3.00
CA LEU A 94 3.33 6.10 3.00
C LEU A 94 4.47 6.24 4.01
N THR A 95 4.47 5.38 5.03
CA THR A 95 5.44 5.41 6.13
C THR A 95 6.84 5.00 5.64
N PRO A 96 7.90 5.14 6.45
CA PRO A 96 9.24 4.74 6.07
C PRO A 96 9.32 3.20 6.04
N ALA A 97 10.16 2.63 5.18
CA ALA A 97 10.29 1.16 5.07
C ALA A 97 10.92 0.47 6.31
N SER A 98 11.27 1.23 7.35
CA SER A 98 11.86 0.72 8.59
C SER A 98 11.43 1.61 9.76
N HIS A 99 11.36 1.03 10.97
CA HIS A 99 10.96 1.74 12.19
C HIS A 99 9.53 2.31 12.16
N ASP A 100 8.68 1.73 11.32
CA ASP A 100 7.28 2.09 11.13
C ASP A 100 6.32 1.36 12.08
N TYR A 101 6.87 0.52 12.96
CA TYR A 101 6.15 -0.32 13.92
C TYR A 101 5.07 -1.21 13.26
N GLY A 102 5.22 -1.53 11.97
CA GLY A 102 4.28 -2.31 11.17
C GLY A 102 3.11 -1.51 10.57
N LEU A 103 3.18 -0.18 10.62
CA LEU A 103 2.29 0.71 9.88
C LEU A 103 2.91 1.00 8.53
N ASP A 104 2.18 0.70 7.46
CA ASP A 104 2.66 0.88 6.09
C ASP A 104 2.00 2.11 5.42
N VAL A 105 0.74 2.41 5.77
CA VAL A 105 -0.03 3.52 5.16
C VAL A 105 -0.86 4.23 6.21
N ILE A 106 -0.93 5.56 6.13
CA ILE A 106 -1.88 6.40 6.88
C ILE A 106 -2.73 7.16 5.85
N ALA A 107 -4.04 7.14 5.97
CA ALA A 107 -4.94 7.82 5.04
C ALA A 107 -5.99 8.64 5.78
N THR A 108 -6.11 9.92 5.44
CA THR A 108 -7.05 10.85 6.05
C THR A 108 -8.06 11.35 5.01
N LYS A 109 -9.32 11.35 5.39
CA LYS A 109 -10.42 11.91 4.61
C LYS A 109 -11.16 12.98 5.41
N HIS A 110 -11.32 14.15 4.84
CA HIS A 110 -12.03 15.29 5.39
C HIS A 110 -13.42 15.35 4.78
N THR A 111 -14.42 15.00 5.58
CA THR A 111 -15.84 15.08 5.22
C THR A 111 -16.52 16.12 6.12
N LEU A 112 -17.67 15.82 6.72
CA LEU A 112 -18.21 16.64 7.81
C LEU A 112 -17.32 16.57 9.07
N GLY A 113 -16.52 15.50 9.20
CA GLY A 113 -15.46 15.35 10.19
C GLY A 113 -14.22 14.69 9.57
N THR A 114 -13.23 14.37 10.40
CA THR A 114 -11.98 13.72 9.96
C THR A 114 -12.05 12.22 10.20
N VAL A 115 -11.82 11.44 9.14
CA VAL A 115 -11.63 9.99 9.22
C VAL A 115 -10.16 9.70 8.95
N LYS A 116 -9.42 9.31 9.98
CA LYS A 116 -8.03 8.86 9.87
C LYS A 116 -7.97 7.34 9.93
N ILE A 117 -7.30 6.75 8.96
CA ILE A 117 -7.13 5.32 8.80
C ILE A 117 -5.65 4.98 8.84
N ILE A 118 -5.31 3.85 9.46
CA ILE A 118 -3.96 3.29 9.43
C ILE A 118 -4.00 1.88 8.81
N GLY A 119 -2.96 1.52 8.07
CA GLY A 119 -2.90 0.29 7.28
C GLY A 119 -1.60 -0.46 7.51
N SER A 120 -1.68 -1.79 7.61
CA SER A 120 -0.55 -2.69 7.50
C SER A 120 -0.75 -3.58 6.27
N VAL A 121 0.24 -3.61 5.37
CA VAL A 121 0.19 -4.29 4.09
C VAL A 121 1.17 -5.46 4.08
N LYS A 122 0.73 -6.65 3.65
CA LYS A 122 1.54 -7.88 3.65
C LYS A 122 1.40 -8.64 2.32
N ALA A 123 2.50 -8.76 1.58
CA ALA A 123 2.55 -9.57 0.36
C ALA A 123 3.03 -11.00 0.67
N TYR A 124 2.13 -11.86 1.16
CA TYR A 124 2.42 -13.25 1.51
C TYR A 124 2.03 -14.21 0.37
N LYS A 125 2.75 -15.34 0.28
CA LYS A 125 2.41 -16.41 -0.67
C LYS A 125 1.07 -17.03 -0.31
N GLU A 126 0.37 -17.52 -1.32
CA GLU A 126 -0.86 -18.28 -1.13
C GLU A 126 -0.62 -19.45 -0.15
N GLY A 127 -1.55 -19.61 0.81
CA GLY A 127 -1.45 -20.61 1.87
C GLY A 127 -0.56 -20.21 3.06
N LEU A 128 0.19 -19.10 2.99
CA LEU A 128 0.88 -18.53 4.15
C LEU A 128 -0.01 -17.48 4.81
N LEU A 129 -0.51 -17.80 6.01
CA LEU A 129 -1.40 -16.91 6.76
C LEU A 129 -0.60 -15.75 7.37
N VAL A 130 -1.26 -14.60 7.53
CA VAL A 130 -0.70 -13.48 8.28
C VAL A 130 -0.49 -13.85 9.74
N ASP A 131 0.66 -13.49 10.30
CA ASP A 131 0.99 -13.78 11.70
C ASP A 131 0.10 -13.00 12.67
N TYR A 132 -0.29 -13.63 13.78
CA TYR A 132 -1.03 -12.96 14.85
C TYR A 132 -0.31 -11.72 15.39
N ASP A 133 1.03 -11.75 15.45
CA ASP A 133 1.85 -10.63 15.90
C ASP A 133 1.69 -9.40 14.99
N ALA A 134 1.65 -9.59 13.67
CA ALA A 134 1.43 -8.50 12.72
C ALA A 134 0.05 -7.84 12.92
N ILE A 135 -0.99 -8.65 13.16
CA ILE A 135 -2.35 -8.17 13.42
C ILE A 135 -2.42 -7.45 14.79
N ALA A 136 -1.77 -8.02 15.81
CA ALA A 136 -1.71 -7.47 17.15
C ALA A 136 -0.99 -6.12 17.21
N ARG A 137 0.07 -5.92 16.41
CA ARG A 137 0.77 -4.63 16.32
C ARG A 137 -0.13 -3.52 15.80
N LEU A 138 -0.89 -3.77 14.72
CA LEU A 138 -1.84 -2.78 14.23
C LEU A 138 -2.98 -2.54 15.24
N ALA A 139 -3.48 -3.59 15.88
CA ALA A 139 -4.47 -3.47 16.94
C ALA A 139 -3.99 -2.57 18.09
N LEU A 140 -2.72 -2.71 18.49
CA LEU A 140 -2.11 -1.87 19.51
C LEU A 140 -2.01 -0.41 19.06
N ALA A 141 -1.65 -0.15 17.80
CA ALA A 141 -1.61 1.21 17.25
C ALA A 141 -3.00 1.88 17.28
N ILE A 142 -4.05 1.17 16.85
CA ILE A 142 -5.46 1.64 16.90
C ILE A 142 -5.89 1.99 18.34
N LEU A 143 -5.40 1.26 19.34
CA LEU A 143 -5.71 1.49 20.75
C LEU A 143 -4.87 2.61 21.37
N SER A 144 -3.68 2.87 20.83
CA SER A 144 -2.73 3.86 21.36
C SER A 144 -2.93 5.26 20.77
N GLU A 145 -3.51 5.35 19.57
CA GLU A 145 -3.81 6.62 18.91
C GLU A 145 -5.27 7.03 19.08
N ASN A 146 -5.50 8.23 19.63
CA ASN A 146 -6.85 8.72 19.92
C ASN A 146 -7.60 9.25 18.69
N ASP A 147 -6.89 9.55 17.60
CA ASP A 147 -7.45 10.13 16.38
C ASP A 147 -7.65 9.10 15.25
N VAL A 148 -7.27 7.85 15.46
CA VAL A 148 -7.47 6.76 14.48
C VAL A 148 -8.90 6.24 14.53
N SER A 149 -9.59 6.40 13.41
CA SER A 149 -10.98 5.96 13.22
C SER A 149 -11.08 4.45 12.94
N LYS A 150 -10.18 3.91 12.11
CA LYS A 150 -10.15 2.49 11.73
C LYS A 150 -8.74 2.06 11.31
N GLY A 151 -8.39 0.79 11.54
CA GLY A 151 -7.22 0.16 10.94
C GLY A 151 -7.55 -0.96 9.95
N TYR A 152 -6.68 -1.17 8.98
CA TYR A 152 -6.78 -2.26 8.00
C TYR A 152 -5.50 -3.10 7.99
N VAL A 153 -5.64 -4.43 8.08
CA VAL A 153 -4.57 -5.33 7.62
C VAL A 153 -4.96 -5.82 6.24
N LEU A 154 -4.12 -5.55 5.25
CA LEU A 154 -4.31 -5.95 3.86
C LEU A 154 -3.28 -6.99 3.48
N THR A 155 -3.73 -8.14 2.97
CA THR A 155 -2.83 -9.23 2.57
C THR A 155 -3.19 -9.79 1.22
N THR A 156 -2.20 -10.37 0.54
CA THR A 156 -2.38 -11.14 -0.69
C THR A 156 -2.78 -12.59 -0.45
N SER A 157 -2.69 -13.04 0.81
CA SER A 157 -3.04 -14.38 1.27
C SER A 157 -4.31 -14.33 2.15
N ASP A 158 -4.32 -15.00 3.29
CA ASP A 158 -5.45 -15.05 4.23
C ASP A 158 -5.00 -14.89 5.70
N PHE A 159 -5.97 -14.89 6.62
CA PHE A 159 -5.76 -14.67 8.04
C PHE A 159 -5.97 -15.95 8.87
N PRO A 160 -5.43 -16.00 10.10
CA PRO A 160 -5.69 -17.10 11.01
C PRO A 160 -7.19 -17.24 11.34
N PRO A 161 -7.77 -18.46 11.28
CA PRO A 161 -9.23 -18.65 11.40
C PRO A 161 -9.81 -18.30 12.76
N LEU A 162 -8.97 -18.24 13.80
CA LEU A 162 -9.39 -17.93 15.18
C LEU A 162 -9.06 -16.48 15.58
N VAL A 163 -8.63 -15.63 14.65
CA VAL A 163 -8.29 -14.22 14.95
C VAL A 163 -9.48 -13.43 15.53
N ALA A 164 -10.70 -13.76 15.11
CA ALA A 164 -11.90 -13.14 15.66
C ALA A 164 -12.21 -13.55 17.11
N GLN A 165 -11.64 -14.66 17.58
CA GLN A 165 -11.81 -15.17 18.95
C GLN A 165 -10.71 -14.66 19.89
N ASP A 166 -9.69 -13.98 19.36
CA ASP A 166 -8.64 -13.39 20.18
C ASP A 166 -9.23 -12.32 21.12
N ARG A 167 -8.77 -12.35 22.38
CA ARG A 167 -9.29 -11.52 23.47
C ARG A 167 -9.17 -10.01 23.21
N TYR A 168 -8.13 -9.59 22.50
CA TYR A 168 -7.82 -8.18 22.28
C TYR A 168 -8.15 -7.72 20.86
N ILE A 169 -8.02 -8.60 19.87
CA ILE A 169 -8.31 -8.30 18.45
C ILE A 169 -9.81 -8.46 18.15
N GLY A 170 -10.46 -9.50 18.68
CA GLY A 170 -11.87 -9.81 18.43
C GLY A 170 -12.85 -8.64 18.69
N PRO A 171 -12.70 -7.89 19.79
CA PRO A 171 -13.50 -6.68 20.04
C PRO A 171 -13.34 -5.62 18.94
N LEU A 172 -12.11 -5.36 18.47
CA LEU A 172 -11.87 -4.37 17.42
C LEU A 172 -12.49 -4.79 16.08
N LEU A 173 -12.45 -6.08 15.74
CA LEU A 173 -13.09 -6.63 14.54
C LEU A 173 -14.62 -6.51 14.63
N SER A 174 -15.18 -6.84 15.79
CA SER A 174 -16.63 -6.79 16.03
C SER A 174 -17.17 -5.35 15.99
N GLN A 175 -16.41 -4.40 16.54
CA GLN A 175 -16.72 -2.97 16.52
C GLN A 175 -16.38 -2.29 15.19
N LYS A 176 -15.83 -3.03 14.22
CA LYS A 176 -15.34 -2.49 12.93
C LYS A 176 -14.30 -1.37 13.12
N ARG A 177 -13.52 -1.41 14.21
CA ARG A 177 -12.33 -0.56 14.39
C ARG A 177 -11.11 -1.14 13.70
N LEU A 178 -11.08 -2.46 13.51
CA LEU A 178 -10.10 -3.18 12.71
C LEU A 178 -10.83 -3.95 11.60
N GLU A 179 -10.24 -4.00 10.42
CA GLU A 179 -10.74 -4.79 9.29
C GLU A 179 -9.60 -5.59 8.66
N LEU A 180 -9.88 -6.85 8.34
CA LEU A 180 -8.92 -7.78 7.73
C LEU A 180 -9.35 -8.00 6.29
N ILE A 181 -8.49 -7.61 5.34
CA ILE A 181 -8.75 -7.66 3.90
C ILE A 181 -7.83 -8.72 3.29
N ASN A 182 -8.40 -9.87 2.92
CA ASN A 182 -7.65 -10.99 2.35
C ASN A 182 -7.36 -10.78 0.85
N GLY A 183 -6.66 -11.72 0.22
CA GLY A 183 -6.22 -11.60 -1.18
C GLY A 183 -7.37 -11.34 -2.16
N ASP A 184 -8.48 -12.05 -2.02
CA ASP A 184 -9.64 -11.90 -2.90
C ASP A 184 -10.36 -10.55 -2.70
N GLN A 185 -10.51 -10.12 -1.44
CA GLN A 185 -11.10 -8.83 -1.10
C GLN A 185 -10.21 -7.67 -1.57
N LEU A 186 -8.89 -7.79 -1.38
CA LEU A 186 -7.91 -6.80 -1.81
C LEU A 186 -7.92 -6.64 -3.33
N ARG A 187 -7.91 -7.76 -4.06
CA ARG A 187 -8.03 -7.77 -5.52
C ARG A 187 -9.31 -7.08 -5.99
N THR A 188 -10.44 -7.39 -5.35
CA THR A 188 -11.74 -6.79 -5.68
C THR A 188 -11.75 -5.29 -5.45
N TRP A 189 -11.19 -4.84 -4.32
CA TRP A 189 -11.09 -3.41 -3.99
C TRP A 189 -10.20 -2.65 -4.99
N LEU A 190 -9.03 -3.19 -5.34
CA LEU A 190 -8.14 -2.58 -6.34
C LEU A 190 -8.84 -2.40 -7.70
N GLN A 191 -9.61 -3.40 -8.14
CA GLN A 191 -10.40 -3.31 -9.37
C GLN A 191 -11.48 -2.22 -9.30
N LYS A 192 -12.18 -2.14 -8.16
CA LYS A 192 -13.22 -1.13 -7.93
C LYS A 192 -12.66 0.29 -8.00
N VAL A 193 -11.56 0.53 -7.29
CA VAL A 193 -10.91 1.85 -7.20
C VAL A 193 -10.30 2.27 -8.54
N LYS A 194 -9.78 1.31 -9.32
CA LYS A 194 -9.35 1.59 -10.69
C LYS A 194 -10.52 2.08 -11.57
N ALA A 195 -11.69 1.46 -11.43
CA ALA A 195 -12.87 1.79 -12.23
C ALA A 195 -13.56 3.10 -11.83
N ASN A 196 -13.22 3.68 -10.68
CA ASN A 196 -13.83 4.88 -10.13
C ASN A 196 -12.76 5.97 -9.91
N PRO A 197 -12.33 6.67 -10.98
CA PRO A 197 -11.24 7.64 -10.93
C PRO A 197 -11.57 8.91 -10.14
#